data_AF-A0A958YTV2-F1
#
_entry.id   AF-A0A958YTV2-F1
#
_cell.length_a   1.000
_cell.length_b   1.000
_cell.length_c   1.000
_cell.angle_alpha   90.00
_cell.angle_beta   90.00
_cell.angle_gamma   90.00
#
_symmetry.space_group_name_H-M   'P 1'
#
loop_
_entity.id
_entity.type
_entity.pdbx_description
1 polymer ?
#
loop_
_entity_poly.entity_id
_entity_poly.type
_entity_poly.pdbx_seq_one_letter_code
_entity_poly.pdbx_strand_id
1 'polypeptide(L)'
;MKRVDRKLLFSKILEEEFKFNQYQYSIIDFENEFVIELFEISRIDHKLLIRIYDHFETQNVDIEATDYHSQPYSEDQIESFDYEIRVLL
;
A
#
# COMPACT_ATOMS: atom_id res chain seq x y z
N MET A 1 11.08 -13.21 -18.16
CA MET A 1 10.44 -13.49 -16.85
C MET A 1 8.94 -13.46 -17.04
N LYS A 2 8.21 -14.49 -16.61
CA LYS A 2 6.74 -14.56 -16.74
C LYS A 2 6.11 -13.56 -15.76
N ARG A 3 5.02 -12.87 -16.17
CA ARG A 3 4.22 -11.92 -15.35
C ARG A 3 3.87 -12.42 -13.93
N VAL A 4 3.84 -13.74 -13.73
CA VAL A 4 3.44 -14.42 -12.50
C VAL A 4 4.41 -14.24 -11.31
N ASP A 5 5.67 -13.83 -11.52
CA ASP A 5 6.63 -13.73 -10.40
C ASP A 5 6.71 -12.36 -9.72
N ARG A 6 6.36 -11.26 -10.40
CA ARG A 6 6.54 -9.90 -9.85
C ARG A 6 5.51 -9.55 -8.78
N LYS A 7 4.24 -9.92 -8.98
CA LYS A 7 3.19 -9.78 -7.97
C LYS A 7 3.55 -10.53 -6.69
N LEU A 8 3.99 -11.78 -6.84
CA LEU A 8 4.38 -12.62 -5.71
C LEU A 8 5.56 -12.02 -4.94
N LEU A 9 6.57 -11.51 -5.67
CA LEU A 9 7.72 -10.82 -5.07
C LEU A 9 7.28 -9.59 -4.28
N PHE A 10 6.38 -8.78 -4.84
CA PHE A 10 5.94 -7.56 -4.19
C PHE A 10 5.08 -7.81 -2.96
N SER A 11 4.11 -8.72 -3.05
CA SER A 11 3.32 -9.14 -1.88
C SER A 11 4.23 -9.67 -0.77
N LYS A 12 5.30 -10.40 -1.11
CA LYS A 12 6.27 -10.88 -0.13
C LYS A 12 7.04 -9.74 0.55
N ILE A 13 7.47 -8.73 -0.19
CA ILE A 13 8.15 -7.55 0.37
C ILE A 13 7.22 -6.79 1.33
N LEU A 14 5.97 -6.58 0.95
CA LEU A 14 4.98 -5.92 1.81
C LEU A 14 4.75 -6.68 3.12
N GLU A 15 4.69 -8.00 3.05
CA GLU A 15 4.54 -8.84 4.24
C GLU A 15 5.79 -8.85 5.12
N GLU A 16 6.97 -9.08 4.53
CA GLU A 16 8.22 -9.26 5.29
C GLU A 16 8.81 -7.95 5.81
N GLU A 17 8.81 -6.88 5.00
CA GLU A 17 9.45 -5.60 5.36
C GLU A 17 8.49 -4.62 6.04
N PHE A 18 7.22 -4.67 5.67
CA PHE A 18 6.22 -3.70 6.12
C PHE A 18 5.15 -4.30 7.04
N LYS A 19 5.18 -5.62 7.26
CA LYS A 19 4.24 -6.35 8.14
C LYS A 19 2.79 -6.13 7.72
N PHE A 20 2.52 -6.22 6.41
CA PHE A 20 1.18 -5.95 5.87
C PHE A 20 0.08 -6.84 6.44
N ASN A 21 0.38 -8.05 6.89
CA ASN A 21 -0.55 -8.93 7.60
C ASN A 21 -1.23 -8.33 8.84
N GLN A 22 -0.70 -7.24 9.41
CA GLN A 22 -1.35 -6.55 10.53
C GLN A 22 -2.47 -5.60 10.09
N TYR A 23 -2.58 -5.32 8.79
CA TYR A 23 -3.54 -4.38 8.22
C TYR A 23 -4.62 -5.12 7.43
N GLN A 24 -5.80 -4.50 7.34
CA GLN A 24 -6.82 -4.93 6.39
C GLN A 24 -6.45 -4.35 5.02
N TYR A 25 -6.36 -5.21 4.00
CA TYR A 25 -6.01 -4.76 2.66
C TYR A 25 -6.66 -5.60 1.55
N SER A 26 -6.76 -5.02 0.37
CA SER A 26 -7.13 -5.70 -0.88
C SER A 26 -5.97 -5.59 -1.88
N ILE A 27 -5.84 -6.56 -2.80
CA ILE A 27 -4.91 -6.48 -3.93
C ILE A 27 -5.68 -6.69 -5.21
N ILE A 28 -5.62 -5.71 -6.09
CA ILE A 28 -6.25 -5.70 -7.41
C ILE A 28 -5.15 -5.79 -8.47
N ASP A 29 -5.30 -6.71 -9.41
CA ASP A 29 -4.27 -7.06 -10.40
C ASP A 29 -4.72 -6.60 -11.79
N PHE A 30 -3.96 -5.70 -12.40
CA PHE A 30 -4.21 -5.18 -13.73
C PHE A 30 -3.10 -5.63 -14.69
N GLU A 31 -3.27 -5.32 -15.97
CA GLU A 31 -2.33 -5.78 -16.98
C GLU A 31 -0.91 -5.20 -16.82
N ASN A 32 -0.81 -3.94 -16.41
CA ASN A 32 0.46 -3.18 -16.31
C ASN A 32 0.69 -2.57 -14.92
N GLU A 33 -0.16 -2.88 -13.95
CA GLU A 33 -0.04 -2.38 -12.59
C GLU A 33 -0.73 -3.33 -11.62
N PHE A 34 -0.41 -3.21 -10.35
CA PHE A 34 -1.27 -3.73 -9.29
C PHE A 34 -1.53 -2.64 -8.27
N VAL A 35 -2.72 -2.70 -7.68
CA VAL A 35 -3.21 -1.72 -6.72
C VAL A 35 -3.45 -2.42 -5.40
N ILE A 36 -2.95 -1.83 -4.32
CA ILE A 36 -3.17 -2.29 -2.95
C ILE A 36 -4.00 -1.24 -2.24
N GLU A 37 -5.17 -1.63 -1.80
CA GLU A 37 -6.01 -0.78 -0.96
C GLU A 37 -5.76 -1.17 0.50
N LEU A 38 -5.36 -0.21 1.33
CA LEU A 38 -5.19 -0.36 2.77
C LEU A 38 -6.34 0.35 3.47
N PHE A 39 -6.94 -0.31 4.45
CA PHE A 39 -8.11 0.22 5.16
C PHE A 39 -7.83 0.50 6.62
N GLU A 40 -8.49 1.53 7.14
CA GLU A 40 -8.54 1.87 8.56
C GLU A 40 -7.15 2.04 9.22
N ILE A 41 -6.17 2.55 8.48
CA ILE A 41 -4.81 2.70 8.96
C ILE A 41 -4.73 3.85 9.95
N SER A 42 -4.13 3.61 11.12
CA SER A 42 -4.03 4.62 12.17
C SER A 42 -3.16 5.81 11.75
N ARG A 43 -3.43 6.99 12.33
CA ARG A 43 -2.56 8.18 12.16
C ARG A 43 -1.08 7.94 12.53
N ILE A 44 -0.81 7.03 13.47
CA ILE A 44 0.57 6.67 13.87
C ILE A 44 1.29 5.94 12.73
N ASP A 45 0.52 5.16 11.96
CA ASP A 45 0.99 4.39 10.81
C ASP A 45 0.96 5.19 9.49
N HIS A 46 0.57 6.47 9.48
CA HIS A 46 0.63 7.31 8.26
C HIS A 46 2.05 7.42 7.66
N LYS A 47 3.10 7.18 8.47
CA LYS A 47 4.49 7.07 7.99
C LYS A 47 4.78 5.81 7.18
N LEU A 48 3.86 4.84 7.18
CA LEU A 48 3.98 3.60 6.42
C LEU A 48 4.07 3.87 4.92
N LEU A 49 3.22 4.76 4.38
CA LEU A 49 3.22 5.10 2.96
C LEU A 49 4.56 5.70 2.51
N ILE A 50 5.10 6.63 3.29
CA ILE A 50 6.41 7.25 3.01
C ILE A 50 7.49 6.18 2.96
N ARG A 51 7.50 5.25 3.93
CA ARG A 51 8.48 4.16 3.95
C ARG A 51 8.35 3.21 2.76
N ILE A 52 7.13 2.94 2.30
CA ILE A 52 6.87 2.12 1.12
C ILE A 52 7.41 2.85 -0.12
N TYR A 53 7.09 4.13 -0.26
CA TYR A 53 7.59 4.99 -1.33
C TYR A 53 9.12 4.99 -1.40
N ASP A 54 9.79 5.33 -0.31
CA ASP A 54 11.26 5.37 -0.24
C ASP A 54 11.90 4.01 -0.58
N HIS A 55 11.30 2.90 -0.12
CA HIS A 55 11.83 1.56 -0.34
C HIS A 55 11.74 1.11 -1.80
N PHE A 56 10.66 1.45 -2.51
CA PHE A 56 10.52 1.08 -3.92
C PHE A 56 11.21 2.06 -4.87
N GLU A 57 11.29 3.34 -4.51
CA GLU A 57 12.10 4.33 -5.23
C GLU A 57 13.58 3.90 -5.26
N THR A 58 14.12 3.43 -4.13
CA THR A 58 15.51 2.93 -4.07
C THR A 58 15.76 1.66 -4.90
N GLN A 59 14.70 0.94 -5.28
CA GLN A 59 14.77 -0.26 -6.12
C GLN A 59 14.46 -0.01 -7.59
N ASN A 60 14.27 1.25 -8.01
CA ASN A 60 13.79 1.64 -9.35
C ASN A 60 12.46 0.95 -9.71
N VAL A 61 11.54 0.85 -8.74
CA VAL A 61 10.17 0.40 -8.98
C VAL A 61 9.27 1.64 -8.89
N ASP A 62 8.59 1.94 -9.99
CA ASP A 62 7.67 3.07 -10.05
C ASP A 62 6.40 2.75 -9.24
N ILE A 63 6.13 3.55 -8.21
CA ILE A 63 4.92 3.44 -7.39
C ILE A 63 4.23 4.79 -7.23
N GLU A 64 2.91 4.77 -7.16
CA GLU A 64 2.07 5.93 -6.82
C GLU A 64 1.29 5.58 -5.55
N ALA A 65 1.37 6.42 -4.51
CA ALA A 65 0.61 6.23 -3.27
C ALA A 65 -0.29 7.45 -3.05
N THR A 66 -1.59 7.22 -2.88
CA THR A 66 -2.58 8.30 -2.68
C THR A 66 -3.56 7.99 -1.55
N ASP A 67 -3.97 9.03 -0.84
CA ASP A 67 -5.02 8.97 0.18
C ASP A 67 -6.37 9.11 -0.55
N TYR A 68 -7.14 8.03 -0.72
CA TYR A 68 -8.33 8.07 -1.58
C TYR A 68 -9.66 8.18 -0.81
N HIS A 69 -9.70 7.78 0.47
CA HIS A 69 -10.87 7.96 1.33
C HIS A 69 -10.50 8.54 2.70
N SER A 70 -10.45 9.87 2.78
CA SER A 70 -10.63 10.58 4.04
C SER A 70 -12.13 10.74 4.28
N GLN A 71 -12.78 9.78 4.96
CA GLN A 71 -14.16 10.02 5.39
C GLN A 71 -14.16 11.16 6.43
N PRO A 72 -15.06 12.16 6.32
CA PRO A 72 -15.12 13.25 7.27
C PRO A 72 -15.58 12.73 8.66
N TYR A 73 -14.74 13.04 9.64
CA TYR A 73 -14.73 12.51 11.00
C TYR A 73 -15.90 12.91 11.90
N SER A 74 -16.25 12.02 12.85
CA SER A 74 -16.91 12.36 14.12
C SER A 74 -15.89 12.40 15.25
N GLU A 75 -15.95 13.41 16.12
CA GLU A 75 -14.93 13.80 17.12
C GLU A 75 -14.46 12.72 18.12
N ASP A 76 -15.11 11.55 18.17
CA ASP A 76 -14.79 10.46 19.11
C ASP A 76 -14.07 9.25 18.47
N GLN A 77 -13.78 9.26 17.16
CA GLN A 77 -13.15 8.12 16.49
C GLN A 77 -11.67 8.38 16.17
N ILE A 78 -10.83 7.42 16.56
CA ILE A 78 -9.40 7.33 16.21
C ILE A 78 -9.25 7.63 14.71
N GLU A 79 -8.40 8.59 14.35
CA GLU A 79 -8.19 8.95 12.94
C GLU A 79 -7.66 7.75 12.15
N SER A 80 -8.52 7.19 11.30
CA SER A 80 -8.24 6.06 10.42
C SER A 80 -8.29 6.52 8.97
N PHE A 81 -7.30 6.08 8.19
CA PHE A 81 -7.09 6.52 6.81
C PHE A 81 -7.09 5.31 5.88
N ASP A 82 -7.72 5.47 4.73
CA ASP A 82 -7.66 4.50 3.65
C ASP A 82 -6.66 4.98 2.59
N TYR A 83 -5.78 4.07 2.16
CA TYR A 83 -4.73 4.36 1.18
C TYR A 83 -4.83 3.47 -0.05
N GLU A 84 -4.45 4.02 -1.20
CA GLU A 84 -4.24 3.29 -2.44
C GLU A 84 -2.75 3.34 -2.80
N ILE A 85 -2.11 2.17 -2.94
CA ILE A 85 -0.73 2.04 -3.42
C ILE A 85 -0.79 1.34 -4.77
N ARG A 86 -0.46 2.08 -5.83
CA ARG A 86 -0.34 1.58 -7.21
C ARG A 86 1.12 1.30 -7.50
N VAL A 87 1.39 0.20 -8.17
CA VAL A 87 2.74 -0.19 -8.56
C VAL A 87 2.75 -0.55 -10.03
N LEU A 88 3.58 0.16 -10.77
CA LEU A 88 3.65 0.09 -12.23
C LEU A 88 4.67 -0.99 -12.65
N LEU A 89 4.32 -1.83 -13.62
CA LEU A 89 5.06 -3.05 -14.00
C LEU A 89 5.74 -3.02 -15.38
#